data_AF-A0AAD7D6M3-F1
#
_entry.id   AF-A0AAD7D6M3-F1
#
_cell.length_a   1.000
_cell.length_b   1.000
_cell.length_c   1.000
_cell.angle_alpha   90.00
_cell.angle_beta   90.00
_cell.angle_gamma   90.00
#
_symmetry.space_group_name_H-M   'P 1'
#
loop_
_entity.id
_entity.type
_entity.pdbx_description
1 polymer ?
#
loop_
_entity_poly.entity_id
_entity_poly.type
_entity_poly.pdbx_seq_one_letter_code
_entity_poly.pdbx_strand_id
1 'polypeptide(L)'
;MGFGSSPKSPSFTKDRRGWNSAWERDLATVFGSSVEMTFTSNRSVPNLTAGLPKEYYDMMLADANVLNLQTITSQICILQRDLTRKSSKRFAEDDFESDWTTRCSVKEREDFILEGLVRACQASPDFEEHRKWYQVSIRSSCPELTLKRLNHGSGQGFLDLLKKMTLQDLDKIPSEFKTVPNVVYDKLHAIADPKPHPGWVLAKKSCDSTRAYLLTMVVWNILLAFYGESENYGLVKGQRTDPGQLKRLKELGGSDVKSIARETAANRLLGERHCTSCGLPAEKAGVATLAACQRCKAINRLVFYCSKKCQAADWKTGHPPHKTICGKEGAIAEALLSPVPAQVDDDDELFPAPNPGYTRSPALLHQLKLLKENPQVDYVLVQPDPHPDHGVVLQDAMGGMFFKLCMRRAVCDRSPREVLMMFQQLEPTAQGAPGFGVAKLKKQLLKEYGVDVDAVKAER
;
A
#
# COMPACT_ATOMS: atom_id res chain seq x y z
N MET A 1 -2.50 31.84 -13.32
CA MET A 1 -1.05 31.99 -13.06
C MET A 1 -0.32 31.13 -14.07
N GLY A 2 0.42 31.72 -15.01
CA GLY A 2 1.33 30.95 -15.86
C GLY A 2 2.53 30.57 -15.02
N PHE A 3 2.72 29.28 -14.73
CA PHE A 3 4.01 28.84 -14.20
C PHE A 3 5.04 29.01 -15.35
N GLY A 4 6.28 29.39 -15.06
CA GLY A 4 7.31 29.43 -16.10
C GLY A 4 7.56 28.02 -16.63
N SER A 5 8.06 27.88 -17.86
CA SER A 5 8.59 26.58 -18.31
C SER A 5 9.76 26.18 -17.39
N SER A 6 9.56 25.19 -16.51
CA SER A 6 10.66 24.70 -15.67
C SER A 6 11.83 24.21 -16.54
N PRO A 7 13.08 24.46 -16.12
CA PRO A 7 14.26 23.95 -16.83
C PRO A 7 14.16 22.43 -17.03
N LYS A 8 14.62 21.93 -18.19
CA LYS A 8 14.59 20.50 -18.51
C LYS A 8 15.28 19.70 -17.41
N SER A 9 14.49 18.91 -16.67
CA SER A 9 15.02 18.00 -15.64
C SER A 9 15.90 16.91 -16.29
N PRO A 10 17.00 16.49 -15.64
CA PRO A 10 17.79 15.36 -16.12
C PRO A 10 17.00 14.05 -16.02
N SER A 11 17.35 13.08 -16.87
CA SER A 11 16.77 11.72 -16.84
C SER A 11 17.39 10.90 -15.70
N PHE A 12 16.60 10.07 -15.01
CA PHE A 12 17.13 9.14 -14.02
C PHE A 12 18.11 8.11 -14.60
N THR A 13 18.08 7.87 -15.92
CA THR A 13 19.06 6.99 -16.58
C THR A 13 20.43 7.64 -16.73
N LYS A 14 20.53 8.97 -16.64
CA LYS A 14 21.78 9.73 -16.79
C LYS A 14 22.31 10.28 -15.48
N ASP A 15 21.41 10.83 -14.65
CA ASP A 15 21.75 11.43 -13.37
C ASP A 15 20.57 11.25 -12.39
N ARG A 16 20.58 10.15 -11.64
CA ARG A 16 19.53 9.82 -10.66
C ARG A 16 19.41 10.87 -9.55
N ARG A 17 20.55 11.39 -9.08
CA ARG A 17 20.60 12.36 -7.97
C ARG A 17 20.11 13.72 -8.42
N GLY A 18 20.53 14.21 -9.58
CA GLY A 18 20.02 15.43 -10.18
C GLY A 18 18.55 15.32 -10.57
N TRP A 19 18.12 14.15 -11.07
CA TRP A 19 16.71 13.88 -11.39
C TRP A 19 15.84 13.99 -10.15
N ASN A 20 16.25 13.34 -9.06
CA ASN A 20 15.53 13.39 -7.79
C ASN A 20 15.57 14.79 -7.17
N SER A 21 16.74 15.43 -7.14
CA SER A 21 16.92 16.79 -6.60
C SER A 21 16.06 17.83 -7.31
N ALA A 22 15.92 17.72 -8.64
CA ALA A 22 15.03 18.61 -9.39
C ALA A 22 13.58 18.46 -8.97
N TRP A 23 13.13 17.23 -8.71
CA TRP A 23 11.79 16.96 -8.22
C TRP A 23 11.57 17.43 -6.78
N GLU A 24 12.53 17.23 -5.88
CA GLU A 24 12.43 17.74 -4.50
C GLU A 24 12.35 19.26 -4.43
N ARG A 25 13.00 19.97 -5.36
CA ARG A 25 12.85 21.43 -5.50
C ARG A 25 11.43 21.80 -5.89
N ASP A 26 10.84 21.11 -6.86
CA ASP A 26 9.44 21.34 -7.27
C ASP A 26 8.48 21.09 -6.08
N LEU A 27 8.69 20.00 -5.34
CA LEU A 27 7.94 19.72 -4.11
C LEU A 27 8.10 20.82 -3.07
N ALA A 28 9.33 21.30 -2.84
CA ALA A 28 9.59 22.35 -1.85
C ALA A 28 8.85 23.65 -2.17
N THR A 29 8.52 23.93 -3.43
CA THR A 29 7.71 25.11 -3.80
C THR A 29 6.26 25.04 -3.31
N VAL A 30 5.72 23.82 -3.13
CA VAL A 30 4.33 23.56 -2.73
C VAL A 30 4.24 23.20 -1.24
N PHE A 31 5.11 22.30 -0.78
CA PHE A 31 5.06 21.71 0.56
C PHE A 31 6.08 22.32 1.54
N GLY A 32 6.97 23.18 1.07
CA GLY A 32 8.13 23.63 1.83
C GLY A 32 9.24 22.55 1.92
N SER A 33 10.40 22.93 2.44
CA SER A 33 11.58 22.06 2.59
C SER A 33 11.72 21.46 3.99
N SER A 34 10.80 21.77 4.91
CA SER A 34 10.79 21.21 6.27
C SER A 34 10.47 19.71 6.24
N VAL A 35 10.96 18.98 7.25
CA VAL A 35 10.56 17.58 7.49
C VAL A 35 9.10 17.54 7.93
N GLU A 36 8.69 18.49 8.77
CA GLU A 36 7.30 18.67 9.13
C GLU A 36 6.57 19.34 7.96
N MET A 37 5.48 18.72 7.49
CA MET A 37 4.63 19.32 6.45
C MET A 37 3.76 20.39 7.07
N THR A 38 4.34 21.57 7.26
CA THR A 38 3.60 22.78 7.55
C THR A 38 3.40 23.53 6.24
N PHE A 39 2.18 24.00 5.99
CA PHE A 39 2.02 25.05 4.97
C PHE A 39 2.93 26.21 5.34
N THR A 40 3.57 26.80 4.33
CA THR A 40 4.09 28.15 4.50
C THR A 40 2.86 29.01 4.81
N SER A 41 2.77 29.49 6.06
CA SER A 41 1.54 30.01 6.70
C SER A 41 0.86 31.18 5.95
N ASN A 42 1.50 31.71 4.91
CA ASN A 42 1.03 32.87 4.15
C ASN A 42 0.53 32.53 2.72
N ARG A 43 0.44 31.25 2.31
CA ARG A 43 -0.10 30.89 0.98
C ARG A 43 -1.47 30.24 1.09
N SER A 44 -2.44 30.77 0.34
CA SER A 44 -3.71 30.08 0.12
C SER A 44 -3.44 28.77 -0.62
N VAL A 45 -4.05 27.70 -0.12
CA VAL A 45 -3.92 26.37 -0.71
C VAL A 45 -4.91 26.32 -1.87
N PRO A 46 -4.45 26.22 -3.14
CA PRO A 46 -5.39 26.07 -4.24
C PRO A 46 -6.10 24.72 -4.06
N ASN A 47 -7.43 24.74 -4.00
CA ASN A 47 -8.19 23.52 -4.15
C ASN A 47 -8.10 23.12 -5.63
N LEU A 48 -7.33 22.07 -5.90
CA LEU A 48 -6.99 21.64 -7.26
C LEU A 48 -8.23 21.15 -8.03
N THR A 49 -9.28 20.80 -7.30
CA THR A 49 -10.55 20.35 -7.87
C THR A 49 -11.58 21.47 -7.99
N ALA A 50 -11.51 22.55 -7.21
CA ALA A 50 -12.58 23.56 -7.13
C ALA A 50 -12.80 24.42 -8.41
N GLY A 51 -12.09 24.18 -9.50
CA GLY A 51 -12.24 24.92 -10.76
C GLY A 51 -12.49 24.07 -12.00
N LEU A 52 -12.63 22.75 -11.87
CA LEU A 52 -12.86 21.89 -13.02
C LEU A 52 -14.33 21.93 -13.46
N PRO A 53 -14.63 22.01 -14.78
CA PRO A 53 -16.00 21.98 -15.29
C PRO A 53 -16.73 20.70 -14.88
N LYS A 54 -18.05 20.77 -14.71
CA LYS A 54 -18.89 19.60 -14.34
C LYS A 54 -18.70 18.44 -15.31
N GLU A 55 -18.55 18.74 -16.59
CA GLU A 55 -18.38 17.79 -17.68
C GLU A 55 -17.12 16.92 -17.48
N TYR A 56 -16.09 17.46 -16.83
CA TYR A 56 -14.90 16.69 -16.44
C TYR A 56 -15.26 15.60 -15.42
N TYR A 57 -16.10 15.93 -14.44
CA TYR A 57 -16.56 14.96 -13.44
C TYR A 57 -17.53 13.93 -14.02
N ASP A 58 -18.39 14.33 -14.96
CA ASP A 58 -19.25 13.38 -15.67
C ASP A 58 -18.42 12.33 -16.43
N MET A 59 -17.24 12.69 -16.94
CA MET A 59 -16.33 11.73 -17.55
C MET A 59 -15.84 10.68 -16.55
N MET A 60 -15.62 11.02 -15.28
CA MET A 60 -15.19 10.06 -14.26
C MET A 60 -16.24 9.00 -13.94
N LEU A 61 -17.52 9.27 -14.22
CA LEU A 61 -18.61 8.32 -14.02
C LEU A 61 -18.71 7.27 -15.13
N ALA A 62 -18.01 7.45 -16.24
CA ALA A 62 -18.04 6.49 -17.33
C ALA A 62 -17.41 5.15 -16.91
N ASP A 63 -18.09 4.04 -17.24
CA ASP A 63 -17.70 2.68 -16.88
C ASP A 63 -16.21 2.37 -17.06
N ALA A 64 -15.59 2.85 -18.16
CA ALA A 64 -14.17 2.63 -18.43
C ALA A 64 -13.26 3.19 -17.33
N ASN A 65 -13.55 4.40 -16.82
CA ASN A 65 -12.78 5.04 -15.76
C ASN A 65 -13.01 4.36 -14.42
N VAL A 66 -14.26 4.00 -14.12
CA VAL A 66 -14.63 3.32 -12.89
C VAL A 66 -13.99 1.92 -12.80
N LEU A 67 -13.96 1.18 -13.90
CA LEU A 67 -13.29 -0.13 -13.98
C LEU A 67 -11.77 -0.02 -13.90
N ASN A 68 -11.17 1.00 -14.52
CA ASN A 68 -9.74 1.25 -14.36
C ASN A 68 -9.41 1.54 -12.90
N LEU A 69 -10.21 2.38 -12.23
CA LEU A 69 -10.07 2.68 -10.81
C LEU A 69 -10.19 1.42 -9.93
N GLN A 70 -11.18 0.57 -10.18
CA GLN A 70 -11.36 -0.70 -9.47
C GLN A 70 -10.18 -1.66 -9.70
N THR A 71 -9.64 -1.71 -10.92
CA THR A 71 -8.47 -2.52 -11.28
C THR A 71 -7.24 -2.04 -10.52
N ILE A 72 -6.97 -0.74 -10.52
CA ILE A 72 -5.87 -0.12 -9.79
C ILE A 72 -6.04 -0.35 -8.29
N THR A 73 -7.24 -0.15 -7.74
CA THR A 73 -7.56 -0.43 -6.33
C THR A 73 -7.18 -1.85 -5.94
N SER A 74 -7.58 -2.83 -6.75
CA SER A 74 -7.28 -4.25 -6.51
C SER A 74 -5.76 -4.53 -6.54
N GLN A 75 -5.04 -3.92 -7.49
CA GLN A 75 -3.58 -4.06 -7.59
C GLN A 75 -2.87 -3.46 -6.38
N ILE A 76 -3.29 -2.28 -5.92
CA ILE A 76 -2.72 -1.65 -4.72
C ILE A 76 -2.97 -2.54 -3.51
N CYS A 77 -4.17 -3.09 -3.35
CA CYS A 77 -4.50 -3.96 -2.22
C CYS A 77 -3.64 -5.23 -2.20
N ILE A 78 -3.43 -5.86 -3.36
CA ILE A 78 -2.53 -7.01 -3.50
C ILE A 78 -1.10 -6.61 -3.13
N LEU A 79 -0.59 -5.51 -3.70
CA LEU A 79 0.75 -5.03 -3.44
C LEU A 79 0.97 -4.65 -1.97
N GLN A 80 -0.02 -4.04 -1.31
CA GLN A 80 0.05 -3.71 0.12
C GLN A 80 0.07 -4.96 0.99
N ARG A 81 -0.70 -6.00 0.64
CA ARG A 81 -0.62 -7.31 1.32
C ARG A 81 0.76 -7.93 1.14
N ASP A 82 1.31 -7.91 -0.08
CA ASP A 82 2.61 -8.51 -0.37
C ASP A 82 3.74 -7.75 0.34
N LEU A 83 3.67 -6.42 0.35
CA LEU A 83 4.53 -5.54 1.15
C LEU A 83 4.43 -5.89 2.64
N THR A 84 3.22 -6.02 3.18
CA THR A 84 2.98 -6.35 4.59
C THR A 84 3.56 -7.70 4.95
N ARG A 85 3.35 -8.73 4.11
CA ARG A 85 3.92 -10.07 4.31
C ARG A 85 5.44 -10.04 4.35
N LYS A 86 6.05 -9.40 3.36
CA LYS A 86 7.50 -9.34 3.25
C LYS A 86 8.10 -8.53 4.40
N SER A 87 7.58 -7.34 4.68
CA SER A 87 8.09 -6.51 5.77
C SER A 87 7.94 -7.22 7.12
N SER A 88 6.77 -7.79 7.42
CA SER A 88 6.52 -8.49 8.68
C SER A 88 7.53 -9.61 8.92
N LYS A 89 7.80 -10.42 7.88
CA LYS A 89 8.84 -11.45 7.91
C LYS A 89 10.22 -10.84 8.20
N ARG A 90 10.64 -9.83 7.44
CA ARG A 90 11.96 -9.18 7.57
C ARG A 90 12.17 -8.47 8.92
N PHE A 91 11.12 -7.89 9.51
CA PHE A 91 11.17 -7.30 10.85
C PHE A 91 11.38 -8.35 11.94
N ALA A 92 10.70 -9.50 11.80
CA ALA A 92 10.80 -10.59 12.76
C ALA A 92 12.17 -11.30 12.68
N GLU A 93 12.58 -11.72 11.48
CA GLU A 93 13.72 -12.63 11.27
C GLU A 93 15.07 -11.89 11.16
N ASP A 94 15.16 -10.82 10.37
CA ASP A 94 16.45 -10.30 9.87
C ASP A 94 16.98 -9.07 10.61
N ASP A 95 16.31 -8.64 11.68
CA ASP A 95 16.64 -7.38 12.37
C ASP A 95 16.66 -6.15 11.46
N PHE A 96 15.83 -6.18 10.41
CA PHE A 96 15.76 -5.17 9.34
C PHE A 96 15.80 -3.73 9.85
N GLU A 97 15.05 -3.41 10.90
CA GLU A 97 14.98 -2.07 11.48
C GLU A 97 16.36 -1.57 11.94
N SER A 98 17.09 -2.39 12.70
CA SER A 98 18.44 -2.05 13.18
C SER A 98 19.44 -1.96 12.03
N ASP A 99 19.35 -2.88 11.07
CA ASP A 99 20.25 -2.88 9.92
C ASP A 99 20.05 -1.63 9.06
N TRP A 100 18.80 -1.23 8.87
CA TRP A 100 18.45 0.01 8.17
C TRP A 100 18.89 1.26 8.94
N THR A 101 18.59 1.38 10.24
CA THR A 101 18.83 2.63 10.98
C THR A 101 20.25 2.81 11.47
N THR A 102 20.90 1.71 11.84
CA THR A 102 22.17 1.74 12.57
C THR A 102 23.34 1.24 11.72
N ARG A 103 23.15 0.18 10.93
CA ARG A 103 24.25 -0.38 10.12
C ARG A 103 24.43 0.33 8.79
N CYS A 104 23.35 0.67 8.10
CA CYS A 104 23.46 1.43 6.87
C CYS A 104 23.91 2.87 7.14
N SER A 105 24.81 3.36 6.31
CA SER A 105 25.15 4.79 6.26
C SER A 105 24.02 5.60 5.62
N VAL A 106 24.07 6.91 5.85
CA VAL A 106 23.16 7.88 5.20
C VAL A 106 23.19 7.73 3.68
N LYS A 107 24.40 7.58 3.10
CA LYS A 107 24.59 7.49 1.65
C LYS A 107 24.04 6.18 1.07
N GLU A 108 24.26 5.06 1.74
CA GLU A 108 23.71 3.75 1.32
C GLU A 108 22.18 3.77 1.34
N ARG A 109 21.57 4.33 2.41
CA ARG A 109 20.12 4.51 2.44
C ARG A 109 19.61 5.37 1.29
N GLU A 110 20.28 6.48 0.97
CA GLU A 110 19.92 7.30 -0.18
C GLU A 110 20.02 6.53 -1.50
N ASP A 111 21.05 5.70 -1.68
CA ASP A 111 21.22 4.89 -2.88
C ASP A 111 20.09 3.87 -3.02
N PHE A 112 19.68 3.20 -1.94
CA PHE A 112 18.50 2.32 -1.94
C PHE A 112 17.19 3.08 -2.21
N ILE A 113 17.02 4.27 -1.63
CA ILE A 113 15.85 5.12 -1.87
C ILE A 113 15.76 5.51 -3.35
N LEU A 114 16.87 5.96 -3.93
CA LEU A 114 16.93 6.34 -5.36
C LEU A 114 16.68 5.14 -6.26
N GLU A 115 17.24 3.98 -5.96
CA GLU A 115 16.98 2.75 -6.70
C GLU A 115 15.49 2.38 -6.63
N GLY A 116 14.88 2.45 -5.45
CA GLY A 116 13.45 2.18 -5.27
C GLY A 116 12.56 3.12 -6.08
N LEU A 117 12.88 4.42 -6.09
CA LEU A 117 12.20 5.45 -6.91
C LEU A 117 12.34 5.18 -8.41
N VAL A 118 13.53 4.79 -8.87
CA VAL A 118 13.78 4.46 -10.27
C VAL A 118 12.99 3.23 -10.70
N ARG A 119 13.04 2.15 -9.92
CA ARG A 119 12.30 0.92 -10.23
C ARG A 119 10.80 1.15 -10.26
N ALA A 120 10.25 1.92 -9.32
CA ALA A 120 8.84 2.29 -9.35
C ALA A 120 8.49 3.02 -10.66
N CYS A 121 9.29 3.99 -11.09
CA CYS A 121 9.08 4.71 -12.36
C CYS A 121 9.26 3.85 -13.61
N GLN A 122 10.08 2.80 -13.56
CA GLN A 122 10.22 1.84 -14.66
C GLN A 122 9.04 0.87 -14.70
N ALA A 123 8.49 0.51 -13.54
CA ALA A 123 7.36 -0.40 -13.41
C ALA A 123 6.05 0.16 -13.99
N SER A 124 5.88 1.48 -13.91
CA SER A 124 4.71 2.17 -14.45
C SER A 124 5.15 3.42 -15.22
N PRO A 125 5.00 3.45 -16.56
CA PRO A 125 5.33 4.61 -17.41
C PRO A 125 4.68 5.89 -16.89
N ASP A 126 3.45 5.76 -16.38
CA ASP A 126 2.67 6.84 -15.82
C ASP A 126 3.44 7.58 -14.70
N PHE A 127 4.21 6.91 -13.84
CA PHE A 127 4.86 7.58 -12.71
C PHE A 127 5.92 8.60 -13.12
N GLU A 128 6.62 8.39 -14.23
CA GLU A 128 7.57 9.38 -14.77
C GLU A 128 6.86 10.42 -15.65
N GLU A 129 5.86 10.02 -16.44
CA GLU A 129 5.16 10.97 -17.32
C GLU A 129 4.38 12.02 -16.51
N HIS A 130 3.76 11.60 -15.41
CA HIS A 130 3.05 12.51 -14.50
C HIS A 130 3.98 13.48 -13.76
N ARG A 131 5.31 13.32 -13.85
CA ARG A 131 6.27 14.35 -13.45
C ARG A 131 6.18 15.59 -14.35
N LYS A 132 5.93 15.40 -15.66
CA LYS A 132 5.98 16.46 -16.67
C LYS A 132 4.66 17.22 -16.80
N TRP A 133 3.55 16.64 -16.37
CA TRP A 133 2.24 17.21 -16.59
C TRP A 133 1.88 18.30 -15.56
N TYR A 134 1.25 19.37 -16.05
CA TYR A 134 1.10 20.66 -15.40
C TYR A 134 0.05 20.67 -14.27
N GLN A 135 0.31 21.49 -13.24
CA GLN A 135 -0.46 21.79 -12.03
C GLN A 135 -0.58 20.71 -10.93
N VAL A 136 -0.65 19.41 -11.22
CA VAL A 136 -0.73 18.38 -10.16
C VAL A 136 -0.02 17.09 -10.55
N SER A 137 1.31 17.10 -10.53
CA SER A 137 2.08 15.85 -10.68
C SER A 137 1.68 14.85 -9.58
N ILE A 138 1.54 13.56 -9.92
CA ILE A 138 1.35 12.48 -8.93
C ILE A 138 2.44 12.52 -7.87
N ARG A 139 3.68 12.84 -8.28
CA ARG A 139 4.77 12.97 -7.33
C ARG A 139 4.66 14.23 -6.50
N SER A 140 4.10 15.31 -7.03
CA SER A 140 3.67 16.46 -6.21
C SER A 140 2.63 16.03 -5.19
N SER A 141 1.86 14.97 -5.45
CA SER A 141 0.95 14.39 -4.48
C SER A 141 1.61 13.44 -3.48
N CYS A 142 2.94 13.25 -3.50
CA CYS A 142 3.66 12.32 -2.61
C CYS A 142 4.87 13.00 -1.94
N PRO A 143 4.66 14.06 -1.14
CA PRO A 143 5.74 14.77 -0.47
C PRO A 143 6.52 13.91 0.53
N GLU A 144 6.03 12.73 0.92
CA GLU A 144 6.72 11.76 1.78
C GLU A 144 8.01 11.23 1.15
N LEU A 145 8.09 11.20 -0.18
CA LEU A 145 9.08 10.42 -0.91
C LEU A 145 10.40 11.18 -1.19
N THR A 146 10.75 12.18 -0.38
CA THR A 146 12.05 12.87 -0.50
C THR A 146 13.14 12.12 0.26
N LEU A 147 14.39 12.21 -0.23
CA LEU A 147 15.57 11.67 0.46
C LEU A 147 15.65 12.19 1.89
N LYS A 148 15.45 13.50 2.07
CA LYS A 148 15.48 14.13 3.40
C LYS A 148 14.46 13.51 4.36
N ARG A 149 13.24 13.21 3.89
CA ARG A 149 12.16 12.66 4.74
C ARG A 149 12.34 11.17 4.99
N LEU A 150 12.64 10.40 3.96
CA LEU A 150 12.85 8.95 4.10
C LEU A 150 14.10 8.64 4.94
N ASN A 151 15.12 9.51 4.89
CA ASN A 151 16.34 9.39 5.68
C ASN A 151 16.27 10.12 7.05
N HIS A 152 15.12 10.72 7.39
CA HIS A 152 14.95 11.45 8.65
C HIS A 152 15.16 10.53 9.85
N GLY A 153 15.80 11.04 10.91
CA GLY A 153 16.03 10.30 12.15
C GLY A 153 16.84 9.02 11.92
N SER A 154 17.94 9.11 11.15
CA SER A 154 18.75 7.95 10.76
C SER A 154 17.96 6.89 10.00
N GLY A 155 17.06 7.30 9.09
CA GLY A 155 16.24 6.37 8.30
C GLY A 155 14.89 6.00 8.92
N GLN A 156 14.55 6.50 10.12
CA GLN A 156 13.26 6.29 10.76
C GLN A 156 12.08 6.72 9.88
N GLY A 157 12.23 7.79 9.09
CA GLY A 157 11.15 8.27 8.22
C GLY A 157 10.68 7.24 7.19
N PHE A 158 11.58 6.41 6.65
CA PHE A 158 11.20 5.28 5.79
C PHE A 158 10.46 4.19 6.56
N LEU A 159 10.92 3.83 7.76
CA LEU A 159 10.27 2.81 8.59
C LEU A 159 8.88 3.24 9.03
N ASP A 160 8.69 4.52 9.37
CA ASP A 160 7.39 5.06 9.74
C ASP A 160 6.41 5.00 8.56
N LEU A 161 6.89 5.31 7.34
CA LEU A 161 6.08 5.18 6.13
C LEU A 161 5.70 3.72 5.89
N LEU A 162 6.65 2.79 5.97
CA LEU A 162 6.42 1.36 5.81
C LEU A 162 5.40 0.82 6.83
N LYS A 163 5.54 1.17 8.11
CA LYS A 163 4.60 0.78 9.18
C LYS A 163 3.19 1.35 8.92
N LYS A 164 3.08 2.60 8.45
CA LYS A 164 1.77 3.19 8.07
C LYS A 164 1.08 2.43 6.95
N MET A 165 1.82 1.78 6.05
CA MET A 165 1.27 1.02 4.91
C MET A 165 1.02 -0.46 5.22
N THR A 166 1.51 -0.96 6.37
CA THR A 166 1.34 -2.35 6.80
C THR A 166 -0.13 -2.61 7.17
N LEU A 167 -0.72 -3.65 6.57
CA LEU A 167 -2.08 -4.14 6.87
C LEU A 167 -2.12 -4.87 8.20
N GLN A 168 -3.29 -4.97 8.83
CA GLN A 168 -3.45 -5.70 10.12
C GLN A 168 -3.76 -7.19 9.95
N ASP A 169 -4.06 -7.63 8.73
CA ASP A 169 -4.23 -9.02 8.35
C ASP A 169 -3.25 -9.34 7.22
N LEU A 170 -2.42 -10.36 7.41
CA LEU A 170 -1.38 -10.75 6.46
C LEU A 170 -1.93 -11.57 5.29
N ASP A 171 -3.08 -12.22 5.45
CA ASP A 171 -3.58 -13.21 4.50
C ASP A 171 -4.78 -12.72 3.71
N LYS A 172 -5.53 -11.76 4.26
CA LYS A 172 -6.65 -11.12 3.58
C LYS A 172 -6.18 -10.00 2.66
N ILE A 173 -6.61 -10.04 1.40
CA ILE A 173 -6.54 -8.87 0.52
C ILE A 173 -7.68 -7.94 0.93
N PRO A 174 -7.39 -6.68 1.31
CA PRO A 174 -8.45 -5.76 1.69
C PRO A 174 -9.26 -5.34 0.44
N SER A 175 -10.53 -4.98 0.64
CA SER A 175 -11.37 -4.47 -0.45
C SER A 175 -11.05 -3.03 -0.83
N GLU A 176 -10.41 -2.29 0.07
CA GLU A 176 -9.95 -0.91 -0.12
C GLU A 176 -8.47 -0.82 0.29
N PHE A 177 -7.72 0.01 -0.42
CA PHE A 177 -6.31 0.20 -0.08
C PHE A 177 -6.17 1.13 1.13
N LYS A 178 -5.11 0.91 1.91
CA LYS A 178 -4.74 1.77 3.01
C LYS A 178 -4.12 3.06 2.48
N THR A 179 -4.66 4.21 2.89
CA THR A 179 -4.09 5.52 2.58
C THR A 179 -3.08 5.96 3.63
N VAL A 180 -2.11 6.77 3.23
CA VAL A 180 -1.16 7.43 4.15
C VAL A 180 -1.65 8.84 4.42
N PRO A 181 -2.06 9.17 5.66
CA PRO A 181 -2.59 10.49 6.00
C PRO A 181 -1.58 11.60 5.74
N ASN A 182 -2.04 12.70 5.17
CA ASN A 182 -1.20 13.87 4.93
C ASN A 182 -2.05 15.12 4.86
N VAL A 183 -1.92 15.96 5.88
CA VAL A 183 -2.73 17.18 6.06
C VAL A 183 -2.66 18.14 4.86
N VAL A 184 -1.50 18.23 4.19
CA VAL A 184 -1.33 19.11 3.02
C VAL A 184 -2.06 18.53 1.81
N TYR A 185 -1.84 17.25 1.53
CA TYR A 185 -2.54 16.53 0.47
C TYR A 185 -4.06 16.56 0.68
N ASP A 186 -4.51 16.28 1.91
CA ASP A 186 -5.92 16.24 2.27
C ASP A 186 -6.59 17.60 2.06
N LYS A 187 -5.88 18.70 2.34
CA LYS A 187 -6.36 20.07 2.06
C LYS A 187 -6.38 20.40 0.56
N LEU A 188 -5.37 19.98 -0.20
CA LEU A 188 -5.30 20.20 -1.66
C LEU A 188 -6.44 19.49 -2.40
N HIS A 189 -6.86 18.33 -1.88
CA HIS A 189 -7.92 17.48 -2.43
C HIS A 189 -9.21 17.52 -1.59
N ALA A 190 -9.35 18.50 -0.69
CA ALA A 190 -10.53 18.62 0.15
C ALA A 190 -11.78 18.86 -0.71
N ILE A 191 -12.83 18.11 -0.41
CA ILE A 191 -14.15 18.34 -1.00
C ILE A 191 -14.83 19.43 -0.16
N ALA A 192 -14.99 20.62 -0.73
CA ALA A 192 -15.61 21.75 -0.05
C ALA A 192 -17.15 21.64 0.01
N ASP A 193 -17.75 20.93 -0.95
CA ASP A 193 -19.20 20.76 -1.06
C ASP A 193 -19.68 19.63 -0.14
N PRO A 194 -20.68 19.86 0.74
CA PRO A 194 -21.27 18.80 1.56
C PRO A 194 -22.02 17.71 0.75
N LYS A 195 -22.40 17.99 -0.51
CA LYS A 195 -23.04 17.05 -1.43
C LYS A 195 -22.28 17.01 -2.76
N PRO A 196 -21.05 16.48 -2.77
CA PRO A 196 -20.22 16.53 -3.95
C PRO A 196 -20.84 15.77 -5.12
N HIS A 197 -20.55 16.25 -6.32
CA HIS A 197 -20.85 15.51 -7.53
C HIS A 197 -20.25 14.09 -7.45
N PRO A 198 -21.00 13.03 -7.79
CA PRO A 198 -20.50 11.64 -7.78
C PRO A 198 -19.17 11.45 -8.51
N GLY A 199 -19.02 12.10 -9.67
CA GLY A 199 -17.78 12.09 -10.45
C GLY A 199 -16.59 12.74 -9.74
N TRP A 200 -16.82 13.71 -8.85
CA TRP A 200 -15.76 14.31 -8.02
C TRP A 200 -15.29 13.31 -6.96
N VAL A 201 -16.20 12.59 -6.30
CA VAL A 201 -15.83 11.53 -5.35
C VAL A 201 -14.94 10.48 -6.03
N LEU A 202 -15.28 10.07 -7.26
CA LEU A 202 -14.45 9.16 -8.05
C LEU A 202 -13.11 9.78 -8.50
N ALA A 203 -13.10 11.07 -8.87
CA ALA A 203 -11.86 11.79 -9.18
C ALA A 203 -10.91 11.82 -7.97
N LYS A 204 -11.45 12.12 -6.78
CA LYS A 204 -10.68 12.08 -5.53
C LYS A 204 -10.15 10.67 -5.26
N LYS A 205 -11.00 9.64 -5.34
CA LYS A 205 -10.58 8.25 -5.16
C LYS A 205 -9.51 7.85 -6.16
N SER A 206 -9.56 8.35 -7.39
CA SER A 206 -8.51 8.17 -8.39
C SER A 206 -7.19 8.81 -7.95
N CYS A 207 -7.20 10.06 -7.49
CA CYS A 207 -6.01 10.72 -6.95
C CYS A 207 -5.44 9.94 -5.74
N ASP A 208 -6.30 9.49 -4.82
CA ASP A 208 -5.91 8.74 -3.63
C ASP A 208 -5.28 7.39 -4.03
N SER A 209 -5.89 6.69 -5.00
CA SER A 209 -5.39 5.40 -5.53
C SER A 209 -4.01 5.58 -6.15
N THR A 210 -3.85 6.60 -6.99
CA THR A 210 -2.59 6.86 -7.66
C THR A 210 -1.48 7.23 -6.67
N ARG A 211 -1.78 8.05 -5.65
CA ARG A 211 -0.86 8.35 -4.53
C ARG A 211 -0.50 7.09 -3.75
N ALA A 212 -1.49 6.30 -3.34
CA ALA A 212 -1.27 5.05 -2.62
C ALA A 212 -0.43 4.06 -3.45
N TYR A 213 -0.67 3.98 -4.76
CA TYR A 213 0.09 3.09 -5.64
C TYR A 213 1.55 3.49 -5.73
N LEU A 214 1.84 4.77 -5.96
CA LEU A 214 3.22 5.26 -6.02
C LEU A 214 3.95 5.06 -4.68
N LEU A 215 3.32 5.43 -3.56
CA LEU A 215 3.91 5.21 -2.23
C LEU A 215 4.23 3.72 -2.00
N THR A 216 3.28 2.83 -2.31
CA THR A 216 3.45 1.39 -2.07
C THR A 216 4.56 0.83 -2.94
N MET A 217 4.57 1.20 -4.24
CA MET A 217 5.58 0.76 -5.20
C MET A 217 6.98 1.22 -4.81
N VAL A 218 7.14 2.46 -4.36
CA VAL A 218 8.44 2.97 -3.93
C VAL A 218 8.91 2.25 -2.68
N VAL A 219 8.06 2.13 -1.65
CA VAL A 219 8.43 1.43 -0.41
C VAL A 219 8.77 -0.05 -0.67
N TRP A 220 7.98 -0.73 -1.50
CA TRP A 220 8.25 -2.11 -1.94
C TRP A 220 9.60 -2.24 -2.66
N ASN A 221 9.89 -1.35 -3.61
CA ASN A 221 11.14 -1.42 -4.36
C ASN A 221 12.36 -1.00 -3.53
N ILE A 222 12.23 -0.12 -2.54
CA ILE A 222 13.30 0.17 -1.57
C ILE A 222 13.61 -1.10 -0.76
N LEU A 223 12.58 -1.77 -0.25
CA LEU A 223 12.74 -3.01 0.50
C LEU A 223 13.40 -4.09 -0.36
N LEU A 224 12.96 -4.29 -1.60
CA LEU A 224 13.59 -5.24 -2.52
C LEU A 224 15.06 -4.87 -2.80
N ALA A 225 15.35 -3.60 -3.07
CA ALA A 225 16.70 -3.13 -3.35
C ALA A 225 17.65 -3.37 -2.16
N PHE A 226 17.19 -3.12 -0.93
CA PHE A 226 17.94 -3.37 0.30
C PHE A 226 18.37 -4.84 0.43
N TYR A 227 17.50 -5.78 0.04
CA TYR A 227 17.77 -7.21 0.07
C TYR A 227 18.44 -7.76 -1.20
N GLY A 228 18.81 -6.89 -2.16
CA GLY A 228 19.37 -7.32 -3.45
C GLY A 228 18.38 -8.08 -4.33
N GLU A 229 17.09 -7.95 -4.06
CA GLU A 229 16.00 -8.60 -4.79
C GLU A 229 15.43 -7.66 -5.87
N SER A 230 14.68 -8.19 -6.83
CA SER A 230 13.93 -7.42 -7.82
C SER A 230 12.66 -8.16 -8.24
N GLU A 231 11.72 -7.43 -8.82
CA GLU A 231 10.48 -8.00 -9.34
C GLU A 231 10.23 -7.49 -10.76
N ASN A 232 9.65 -8.35 -11.60
CA ASN A 232 9.24 -8.00 -12.95
C ASN A 232 7.79 -7.53 -12.92
N TYR A 233 7.58 -6.26 -13.24
CA TYR A 233 6.26 -5.65 -13.32
C TYR A 233 5.68 -5.80 -14.72
N GLY A 234 4.47 -6.35 -14.81
CA GLY A 234 3.70 -6.41 -16.03
C GLY A 234 2.74 -5.23 -16.14
N LEU A 235 2.64 -4.61 -17.31
CA LEU A 235 1.59 -3.63 -17.57
C LEU A 235 0.25 -4.33 -17.67
N VAL A 236 -0.74 -3.82 -16.94
CA VAL A 236 -2.12 -4.32 -17.06
C VAL A 236 -2.85 -3.52 -18.12
N LYS A 237 -3.46 -4.23 -19.07
CA LYS A 237 -4.25 -3.64 -20.14
C LYS A 237 -5.49 -2.97 -19.56
N GLY A 238 -5.49 -1.65 -19.52
CA GLY A 238 -6.66 -0.86 -19.11
C GLY A 238 -7.85 -0.99 -20.07
N GLN A 239 -8.99 -0.43 -19.66
CA GLN A 239 -10.17 -0.31 -20.51
C GLN A 239 -9.88 0.55 -21.74
N ARG A 240 -10.65 0.32 -22.81
CA ARG A 240 -10.56 1.16 -24.00
C ARG A 240 -11.16 2.53 -23.69
N THR A 241 -10.38 3.59 -23.84
CA THR A 241 -10.91 4.95 -23.82
C THR A 241 -11.90 5.12 -24.96
N ASP A 242 -13.08 5.62 -24.63
CA ASP A 242 -14.11 5.93 -25.60
C ASP A 242 -13.64 7.11 -26.49
N PRO A 243 -13.71 7.03 -27.84
CA PRO A 243 -13.34 8.14 -28.70
C PRO A 243 -14.11 9.44 -28.40
N GLY A 244 -15.37 9.33 -27.94
CA GLY A 244 -16.17 10.46 -27.50
C GLY A 244 -15.59 11.17 -26.26
N GLN A 245 -15.06 10.41 -25.30
CA GLN A 245 -14.34 10.97 -24.16
C GLN A 245 -13.09 11.75 -24.58
N LEU A 246 -12.28 11.21 -25.51
CA LEU A 246 -11.10 11.91 -26.01
C LEU A 246 -11.48 13.22 -26.71
N LYS A 247 -12.58 13.22 -27.46
CA LYS A 247 -13.12 14.43 -28.09
C LYS A 247 -13.53 15.47 -27.02
N ARG A 248 -14.28 15.06 -26.00
CA ARG A 248 -14.67 15.95 -24.88
C ARG A 248 -13.47 16.53 -24.14
N LEU A 249 -12.45 15.71 -23.85
CA LEU A 249 -11.23 16.18 -23.17
C LEU A 249 -10.49 17.24 -24.00
N LYS A 250 -10.50 17.08 -25.34
CA LYS A 250 -9.94 18.08 -26.26
C LYS A 250 -10.74 19.39 -26.25
N GLU A 251 -12.07 19.31 -26.19
CA GLU A 251 -12.97 20.47 -26.13
C GLU A 251 -12.82 21.24 -24.81
N LEU A 252 -12.49 20.55 -23.71
CA LEU A 252 -12.16 21.16 -22.41
C LEU A 252 -10.76 21.80 -22.35
N GLY A 253 -10.08 21.96 -23.50
CA GLY A 253 -8.80 22.67 -23.58
C GLY A 253 -7.56 21.82 -23.26
N GLY A 254 -7.67 20.49 -23.26
CA GLY A 254 -6.51 19.61 -23.09
C GLY A 254 -5.55 19.70 -24.28
N SER A 255 -4.53 20.56 -24.19
CA SER A 255 -3.53 20.75 -25.25
C SER A 255 -2.78 19.45 -25.60
N ASP A 256 -2.66 18.54 -24.64
CA ASP A 256 -1.89 17.30 -24.76
C ASP A 256 -2.73 16.03 -24.96
N VAL A 257 -4.04 16.15 -25.23
CA VAL A 257 -4.94 14.98 -25.41
C VAL A 257 -4.42 13.99 -26.46
N LYS A 258 -3.79 14.49 -27.53
CA LYS A 258 -3.19 13.64 -28.57
C LYS A 258 -1.97 12.86 -28.07
N SER A 259 -1.19 13.42 -27.14
CA SER A 259 -0.07 12.71 -26.53
C SER A 259 -0.60 11.59 -25.63
N ILE A 260 -1.55 11.93 -24.75
CA ILE A 260 -2.20 11.00 -23.83
C ILE A 260 -2.85 9.83 -24.59
N ALA A 261 -3.59 10.13 -25.66
CA ALA A 261 -4.24 9.08 -26.46
C ALA A 261 -3.23 8.13 -27.12
N ARG A 262 -2.11 8.66 -27.63
CA ARG A 262 -1.05 7.84 -28.23
C ARG A 262 -0.35 6.97 -27.20
N GLU A 263 -0.02 7.55 -26.05
CA GLU A 263 0.62 6.82 -24.95
C GLU A 263 -0.30 5.75 -24.37
N THR A 264 -1.56 6.10 -24.08
CA THR A 264 -2.57 5.14 -23.63
C THR A 264 -2.71 3.99 -24.62
N ALA A 265 -2.69 4.27 -25.93
CA ALA A 265 -2.72 3.24 -26.96
C ALA A 265 -1.45 2.37 -26.95
N ALA A 266 -0.26 2.96 -26.81
CA ALA A 266 1.00 2.25 -26.73
C ALA A 266 1.09 1.37 -25.47
N ASN A 267 0.76 1.90 -24.29
CA ASN A 267 0.69 1.16 -23.03
C ASN A 267 -0.32 0.02 -23.13
N ARG A 268 -1.45 0.22 -23.83
CA ARG A 268 -2.41 -0.85 -24.08
C ARG A 268 -1.87 -1.96 -24.98
N LEU A 269 -0.99 -1.66 -25.93
CA LEU A 269 -0.38 -2.70 -26.78
C LEU A 269 0.59 -3.57 -25.98
N LEU A 270 1.35 -2.96 -25.07
CA LEU A 270 2.29 -3.66 -24.18
C LEU A 270 1.58 -4.39 -23.03
N GLY A 271 0.40 -3.91 -22.61
CA GLY A 271 -0.32 -4.45 -21.47
C GLY A 271 -1.01 -5.80 -21.71
N GLU A 272 -0.96 -6.63 -20.68
CA GLU A 272 -1.60 -7.95 -20.61
C GLU A 272 -2.98 -7.89 -19.93
N ARG A 273 -3.88 -8.78 -20.34
CA ARG A 273 -5.17 -8.96 -19.66
C ARG A 273 -4.99 -9.89 -18.49
N HIS A 274 -5.61 -9.55 -17.37
CA HIS A 274 -5.55 -10.33 -16.14
C HIS A 274 -6.95 -10.85 -15.79
N CYS A 275 -7.01 -12.00 -15.14
CA CYS A 275 -8.24 -12.55 -14.58
C CYS A 275 -8.76 -11.62 -13.48
N THR A 276 -10.03 -11.22 -13.55
CA THR A 276 -10.65 -10.32 -12.57
C THR A 276 -10.70 -10.93 -11.16
N SER A 277 -10.75 -12.26 -11.04
CA SER A 277 -10.85 -12.94 -9.75
C SER A 277 -9.49 -13.25 -9.12
N CYS A 278 -8.56 -13.84 -9.87
CA CYS A 278 -7.26 -14.26 -9.30
C CYS A 278 -6.10 -13.33 -9.65
N GLY A 279 -6.33 -12.32 -10.50
CA GLY A 279 -5.30 -11.35 -10.90
C GLY A 279 -4.20 -11.92 -11.79
N LEU A 280 -4.27 -13.16 -12.25
CA LEU A 280 -3.21 -13.75 -13.10
C LEU A 280 -3.45 -13.48 -14.60
N PRO A 281 -2.39 -13.22 -15.39
CA PRO A 281 -2.47 -13.24 -16.85
C PRO A 281 -2.68 -14.67 -17.37
N ALA A 282 -3.04 -14.79 -18.66
CA ALA A 282 -3.39 -16.08 -19.29
C ALA A 282 -2.29 -17.14 -19.12
N GLU A 283 -1.04 -16.77 -19.42
CA GLU A 283 0.12 -17.65 -19.32
C GLU A 283 0.33 -18.19 -17.90
N LYS A 284 0.40 -17.30 -16.90
CA LYS A 284 0.56 -17.70 -15.48
C LYS A 284 -0.63 -18.48 -14.92
N ALA A 285 -1.82 -18.34 -15.53
CA ALA A 285 -3.00 -19.10 -15.17
C ALA A 285 -3.09 -20.46 -15.89
N GLY A 286 -2.13 -20.80 -16.77
CA GLY A 286 -2.12 -22.05 -17.53
C GLY A 286 -3.22 -22.15 -18.59
N VAL A 287 -3.66 -21.01 -19.15
CA VAL A 287 -4.69 -20.97 -20.20
C VAL A 287 -4.23 -20.19 -21.42
N ALA A 288 -4.62 -20.62 -22.62
CA ALA A 288 -4.22 -19.94 -23.84
C ALA A 288 -4.82 -18.53 -23.97
N THR A 289 -6.07 -18.35 -23.53
CA THR A 289 -6.76 -17.05 -23.52
C THR A 289 -7.71 -16.94 -22.33
N LEU A 290 -7.95 -15.72 -21.85
CA LEU A 290 -8.95 -15.46 -20.82
C LEU A 290 -10.35 -15.33 -21.45
N ALA A 291 -11.36 -15.95 -20.84
CA ALA A 291 -12.74 -15.86 -21.27
C ALA A 291 -13.37 -14.53 -20.86
N ALA A 292 -14.02 -13.83 -21.79
CA ALA A 292 -14.71 -12.58 -21.51
C ALA A 292 -16.17 -12.79 -21.07
N CYS A 293 -16.66 -11.99 -20.12
CA CYS A 293 -18.08 -11.94 -19.80
C CYS A 293 -18.88 -11.32 -20.96
N GLN A 294 -19.75 -12.10 -21.62
CA GLN A 294 -20.48 -11.64 -22.81
C GLN A 294 -21.45 -10.48 -22.53
N ARG A 295 -22.14 -10.50 -21.38
CA ARG A 295 -23.07 -9.42 -20.99
C ARG A 295 -22.34 -8.10 -20.77
N CYS A 296 -21.17 -8.14 -20.12
CA CYS A 296 -20.34 -6.95 -19.95
C CYS A 296 -19.75 -6.49 -21.29
N LYS A 297 -19.31 -7.42 -22.13
CA LYS A 297 -18.78 -7.10 -23.47
C LYS A 297 -19.82 -6.36 -24.33
N ALA A 298 -21.11 -6.70 -24.20
CA ALA A 298 -22.20 -6.05 -24.93
C ALA A 298 -22.34 -4.54 -24.63
N ILE A 299 -21.92 -4.09 -23.43
CA ILE A 299 -21.87 -2.68 -23.03
C ILE A 299 -20.43 -2.11 -23.07
N ASN A 300 -19.56 -2.70 -23.90
CA ASN A 300 -18.15 -2.32 -24.04
C ASN A 300 -17.29 -2.43 -22.76
N ARG A 301 -17.74 -3.19 -21.76
CA ARG A 301 -16.99 -3.47 -20.54
C ARG A 301 -16.17 -4.74 -20.68
N LEU A 302 -14.85 -4.64 -20.43
CA LEU A 302 -13.93 -5.77 -20.55
C LEU A 302 -13.65 -6.41 -19.18
N VAL A 303 -14.28 -7.57 -18.93
CA VAL A 303 -14.08 -8.40 -17.73
C VAL A 303 -13.70 -9.81 -18.16
N PHE A 304 -12.59 -10.33 -17.63
CA PHE A 304 -11.95 -11.55 -18.10
C PHE A 304 -11.73 -12.55 -16.97
N TYR A 305 -11.83 -13.85 -17.26
CA TYR A 305 -11.60 -14.92 -16.30
C TYR A 305 -10.75 -16.03 -16.90
N CYS A 306 -9.85 -16.60 -16.10
CA CYS A 306 -9.08 -17.78 -16.52
C CYS A 306 -9.88 -19.09 -16.41
N SER A 307 -10.97 -19.12 -15.63
CA SER A 307 -11.78 -20.32 -15.42
C SER A 307 -13.22 -20.00 -15.01
N LYS A 308 -14.12 -20.98 -15.16
CA LYS A 308 -15.49 -20.90 -14.61
C LYS A 308 -15.49 -20.78 -13.08
N LYS A 309 -14.51 -21.37 -12.40
CA LYS A 309 -14.34 -21.23 -10.93
C LYS A 309 -14.09 -19.77 -10.54
N CYS A 310 -13.15 -19.11 -11.23
CA CYS A 310 -12.88 -17.68 -11.03
C CYS A 310 -14.10 -16.80 -11.34
N GLN A 311 -14.80 -17.09 -12.44
CA GLN A 311 -16.04 -16.37 -12.76
C GLN A 311 -17.12 -16.55 -11.69
N ALA A 312 -17.32 -17.77 -11.19
CA ALA A 312 -18.30 -18.07 -10.15
C ALA A 312 -17.94 -17.45 -8.79
N ALA A 313 -16.63 -17.37 -8.48
CA ALA A 313 -16.14 -16.65 -7.31
C ALA A 313 -16.45 -15.15 -7.41
N ASP A 314 -16.03 -14.49 -8.49
CA ASP A 314 -16.32 -13.06 -8.71
C ASP A 314 -17.83 -12.76 -8.75
N TRP A 315 -18.63 -13.69 -9.30
CA TRP A 315 -20.09 -13.61 -9.29
C TRP A 315 -20.69 -13.49 -7.88
N LYS A 316 -20.11 -14.19 -6.90
CA LYS A 316 -20.61 -14.26 -5.52
C LYS A 316 -19.92 -13.26 -4.59
N THR A 317 -18.59 -13.19 -4.66
CA THR A 317 -17.71 -12.53 -3.68
C THR A 317 -16.80 -11.47 -4.31
N GLY A 318 -17.07 -11.06 -5.56
CA GLY A 318 -16.41 -9.89 -6.14
C GLY A 318 -16.69 -8.64 -5.31
N HIS A 319 -15.90 -7.58 -5.52
CA HIS A 319 -16.05 -6.31 -4.82
C HIS A 319 -16.25 -5.17 -5.84
N PRO A 320 -17.50 -4.83 -6.21
CA PRO A 320 -18.76 -5.47 -5.80
C PRO A 320 -19.01 -6.82 -6.48
N PRO A 321 -19.92 -7.67 -5.97
CA PRO A 321 -20.19 -8.97 -6.58
C PRO A 321 -20.66 -8.82 -8.03
N HIS A 322 -20.05 -9.56 -8.97
CA HIS A 322 -20.28 -9.33 -10.40
C HIS A 322 -21.77 -9.43 -10.79
N LYS A 323 -22.54 -10.28 -10.11
CA LYS A 323 -23.99 -10.44 -10.32
C LYS A 323 -24.78 -9.13 -10.20
N THR A 324 -24.30 -8.20 -9.38
CA THR A 324 -24.96 -6.91 -9.12
C THR A 324 -24.75 -5.92 -10.26
N ILE A 325 -23.58 -5.98 -10.92
CA ILE A 325 -23.12 -5.03 -11.94
C ILE A 325 -23.14 -5.57 -13.37
N CYS A 326 -23.25 -6.89 -13.57
CA CYS A 326 -23.08 -7.56 -14.86
C CYS A 326 -24.08 -7.04 -15.92
N GLY A 327 -23.56 -6.43 -17.00
CA GLY A 327 -24.37 -5.93 -18.11
C GLY A 327 -25.26 -4.71 -17.79
N LYS A 328 -25.02 -4.02 -16.65
CA LYS A 328 -25.74 -2.81 -16.26
C LYS A 328 -24.81 -1.60 -16.33
N GLU A 329 -25.14 -0.62 -17.18
CA GLU A 329 -24.41 0.65 -17.30
C GLU A 329 -24.53 1.45 -15.99
N GLY A 330 -23.45 2.11 -15.55
CA GLY A 330 -23.44 2.94 -14.34
C GLY A 330 -23.47 2.19 -13.00
N ALA A 331 -23.86 0.91 -12.98
CA ALA A 331 -24.00 0.12 -11.74
C ALA A 331 -22.66 -0.03 -10.97
N ILE A 332 -21.51 0.04 -11.64
CA ILE A 332 -20.21 0.00 -10.95
C ILE A 332 -19.96 1.32 -10.22
N ALA A 333 -20.29 2.45 -10.83
CA ALA A 333 -20.13 3.76 -10.19
C ALA A 333 -20.99 3.82 -8.93
N GLU A 334 -22.25 3.41 -9.03
CA GLU A 334 -23.16 3.31 -7.89
C GLU A 334 -22.60 2.41 -6.79
N ALA A 335 -22.07 1.24 -7.14
CA ALA A 335 -21.51 0.31 -6.17
C ALA A 335 -20.23 0.82 -5.49
N LEU A 336 -19.36 1.56 -6.20
CA LEU A 336 -18.16 2.16 -5.61
C LEU A 336 -18.45 3.40 -4.76
N LEU A 337 -19.55 4.09 -5.03
CA LEU A 337 -20.01 5.26 -4.27
C LEU A 337 -20.89 4.88 -3.08
N SER A 338 -21.44 3.67 -3.09
CA SER A 338 -22.20 3.13 -1.98
C SER A 338 -21.27 2.95 -0.77
N PRO A 339 -21.74 3.30 0.45
CA PRO A 339 -20.98 3.00 1.66
C PRO A 339 -20.66 1.51 1.70
N VAL A 340 -19.39 1.18 1.89
CA VAL A 340 -19.00 -0.21 2.14
C VAL A 340 -19.65 -0.60 3.47
N PRO A 341 -20.49 -1.66 3.51
CA PRO A 341 -21.02 -2.15 4.76
C PRO A 341 -19.86 -2.41 5.70
N ALA A 342 -19.96 -1.95 6.97
CA ALA A 342 -18.98 -2.31 7.97
C ALA A 342 -18.82 -3.83 7.92
N GLN A 343 -17.60 -4.30 7.66
CA GLN A 343 -17.35 -5.74 7.71
C GLN A 343 -17.64 -6.13 9.15
N VAL A 344 -18.65 -6.97 9.33
CA VAL A 344 -18.86 -7.65 10.60
C VAL A 344 -17.69 -8.60 10.68
N ASP A 345 -16.68 -8.22 11.48
CA ASP A 345 -15.55 -9.09 11.74
C ASP A 345 -16.11 -10.41 12.32
N ASP A 346 -15.68 -11.53 11.75
CA ASP A 346 -16.10 -12.84 12.26
C ASP A 346 -15.57 -12.96 13.70
N ASP A 347 -16.48 -13.14 14.67
CA ASP A 347 -16.15 -13.32 16.09
C ASP A 347 -15.27 -14.57 16.34
N ASP A 348 -15.10 -15.43 15.33
CA ASP A 348 -14.29 -16.66 15.38
C ASP A 348 -12.77 -16.42 15.22
N GLU A 349 -12.29 -15.18 15.18
CA GLU A 349 -10.85 -14.93 15.15
C GLU A 349 -10.17 -15.28 16.49
N LEU A 350 -9.20 -16.19 16.41
CA LEU A 350 -8.29 -16.59 17.50
C LEU A 350 -7.69 -15.37 18.23
N PHE A 351 -7.49 -14.27 17.51
CA PHE A 351 -6.99 -13.01 18.03
C PHE A 351 -8.01 -11.89 17.77
N PRO A 352 -8.53 -11.23 18.83
CA PRO A 352 -9.44 -10.09 18.68
C PRO A 352 -8.81 -8.96 17.88
N ALA A 353 -9.58 -8.05 17.27
CA ALA A 353 -9.05 -6.87 16.58
C ALA A 353 -8.28 -5.92 17.54
N PRO A 354 -7.30 -5.13 17.05
CA PRO A 354 -6.62 -4.13 17.88
C PRO A 354 -7.59 -3.03 18.32
N ASN A 355 -7.40 -2.50 19.54
CA ASN A 355 -8.21 -1.39 20.02
C ASN A 355 -8.02 -0.13 19.14
N PRO A 356 -9.03 0.75 19.00
CA PRO A 356 -8.90 1.97 18.22
C PRO A 356 -7.67 2.80 18.62
N GLY A 357 -6.85 3.16 17.64
CA GLY A 357 -5.60 3.90 17.84
C GLY A 357 -4.36 3.03 18.11
N TYR A 358 -4.51 1.74 18.36
CA TYR A 358 -3.39 0.80 18.42
C TYR A 358 -3.18 0.15 17.04
N THR A 359 -1.92 0.07 16.62
CA THR A 359 -1.51 -0.62 15.38
C THR A 359 -0.46 -1.66 15.75
N ARG A 360 -0.70 -2.92 15.40
CA ARG A 360 0.24 -4.01 15.64
C ARG A 360 1.51 -3.77 14.84
N SER A 361 2.66 -4.11 15.43
CA SER A 361 3.92 -4.05 14.70
C SER A 361 3.97 -5.14 13.62
N PRO A 362 4.77 -4.95 12.54
CA PRO A 362 4.99 -6.00 11.55
C PRO A 362 5.51 -7.31 12.17
N ALA A 363 6.39 -7.24 13.17
CA ALA A 363 6.89 -8.43 13.86
C ALA A 363 5.77 -9.17 14.61
N LEU A 364 4.87 -8.45 15.28
CA LEU A 364 3.72 -9.06 15.94
C LEU A 364 2.77 -9.70 14.93
N LEU A 365 2.52 -9.07 13.79
CA LEU A 365 1.67 -9.67 12.74
C LEU A 365 2.26 -10.99 12.25
N HIS A 366 3.59 -11.05 12.05
CA HIS A 366 4.27 -12.29 11.69
C HIS A 366 4.07 -13.38 12.76
N GLN A 367 4.25 -13.03 14.04
CA GLN A 367 4.01 -13.95 15.15
C GLN A 367 2.58 -14.50 15.17
N LEU A 368 1.57 -13.64 14.98
CA LEU A 368 0.16 -14.06 14.94
C LEU A 368 -0.12 -15.00 13.77
N LYS A 369 0.53 -14.79 12.62
CA LYS A 369 0.43 -15.71 11.49
C LYS A 369 1.01 -17.09 11.84
N LEU A 370 2.21 -17.13 12.42
CA LEU A 370 2.83 -18.40 12.81
C LEU A 370 1.96 -19.19 13.79
N LEU A 371 1.28 -18.50 14.72
CA LEU A 371 0.32 -19.11 15.64
C LEU A 371 -0.96 -19.61 14.96
N LYS A 372 -1.49 -18.88 13.97
CA LYS A 372 -2.63 -19.34 13.15
C LYS A 372 -2.26 -20.61 12.36
N GLU A 373 -1.04 -20.69 11.85
CA GLU A 373 -0.52 -21.85 11.10
C GLU A 373 -0.17 -23.04 12.00
N ASN A 374 0.06 -22.81 13.30
CA ASN A 374 0.46 -23.82 14.28
C ASN A 374 -0.42 -23.77 15.54
N PRO A 375 -1.70 -24.17 15.47
CA PRO A 375 -2.64 -24.03 16.60
C PRO A 375 -2.26 -24.84 17.86
N GLN A 376 -1.30 -25.76 17.74
CA GLN A 376 -0.79 -26.59 18.83
C GLN A 376 0.28 -25.91 19.69
N VAL A 377 0.83 -24.76 19.27
CA VAL A 377 1.85 -24.02 20.03
C VAL A 377 1.24 -22.77 20.66
N ASP A 378 1.74 -22.38 21.82
CA ASP A 378 1.28 -21.19 22.54
C ASP A 378 2.06 -19.94 22.13
N TYR A 379 3.31 -20.12 21.69
CA TYR A 379 4.18 -19.05 21.21
C TYR A 379 5.24 -19.61 20.24
N VAL A 380 5.85 -18.76 19.43
CA VAL A 380 6.98 -19.14 18.55
C VAL A 380 8.20 -18.24 18.83
N LEU A 381 9.35 -18.83 19.09
CA LEU A 381 10.63 -18.11 19.15
C LEU A 381 11.21 -18.05 17.74
N VAL A 382 11.17 -16.85 17.14
CA VAL A 382 11.50 -16.65 15.73
C VAL A 382 13.02 -16.53 15.54
N GLN A 383 13.58 -17.36 14.66
CA GLN A 383 15.02 -17.37 14.39
C GLN A 383 15.35 -16.78 13.01
N PRO A 384 16.52 -16.15 12.84
CA PRO A 384 16.98 -15.76 11.51
C PRO A 384 17.26 -16.98 10.63
N ASP A 385 16.90 -16.88 9.36
CA ASP A 385 17.25 -17.87 8.33
C ASP A 385 18.77 -18.15 8.34
N PRO A 386 19.22 -19.41 8.19
CA PRO A 386 18.45 -20.63 7.89
C PRO A 386 18.01 -21.43 9.12
N HIS A 387 18.04 -20.85 10.33
CA HIS A 387 17.70 -21.59 11.55
C HIS A 387 16.19 -21.76 11.66
N PRO A 388 15.68 -22.95 12.04
CA PRO A 388 14.25 -23.15 12.20
C PRO A 388 13.74 -22.43 13.44
N ASP A 389 12.52 -21.90 13.33
CA ASP A 389 11.77 -21.36 14.46
C ASP A 389 11.49 -22.43 15.52
N HIS A 390 11.35 -22.01 16.77
CA HIS A 390 11.08 -22.91 17.90
C HIS A 390 9.68 -22.66 18.48
N GLY A 391 8.77 -23.61 18.27
CA GLY A 391 7.43 -23.59 18.87
C GLY A 391 7.48 -23.89 20.36
N VAL A 392 6.81 -23.08 21.16
CA VAL A 392 6.70 -23.20 22.63
C VAL A 392 5.33 -23.74 22.99
N VAL A 393 5.31 -24.81 23.79
CA VAL A 393 4.09 -25.37 24.41
C VAL A 393 4.26 -25.31 25.93
N LEU A 394 3.38 -24.58 26.59
CA LEU A 394 3.40 -24.43 28.04
C LEU A 394 2.83 -25.70 28.69
N GLN A 395 3.65 -26.36 29.51
CA GLN A 395 3.29 -27.66 30.12
C GLN A 395 2.24 -27.53 31.22
N ASP A 396 2.23 -26.40 31.95
CA ASP A 396 1.23 -26.12 32.97
C ASP A 396 -0.04 -25.54 32.33
N ALA A 397 -1.16 -26.25 32.45
CA ALA A 397 -2.43 -25.84 31.86
C ALA A 397 -2.91 -24.47 32.37
N MET A 398 -2.71 -24.18 33.65
CA MET A 398 -3.08 -22.90 34.24
C MET A 398 -2.17 -21.76 33.75
N GLY A 399 -0.87 -22.00 33.70
CA GLY A 399 0.12 -21.09 33.10
C GLY A 399 -0.16 -20.81 31.63
N GLY A 400 -0.51 -21.85 30.85
CA GLY A 400 -0.91 -21.74 29.45
C GLY A 400 -2.15 -20.87 29.26
N MET A 401 -3.19 -21.09 30.07
CA MET A 401 -4.39 -20.25 30.07
C MET A 401 -4.07 -18.78 30.42
N PHE A 402 -3.26 -18.55 31.46
CA PHE A 402 -2.88 -17.21 31.87
C PHE A 402 -2.03 -16.50 30.79
N PHE A 403 -1.09 -17.21 30.18
CA PHE A 403 -0.29 -16.71 29.07
C PHE A 403 -1.17 -16.27 27.90
N LYS A 404 -2.14 -17.10 27.50
CA LYS A 404 -3.09 -16.76 26.42
C LYS A 404 -3.92 -15.51 26.75
N LEU A 405 -4.32 -15.34 28.02
CA LEU A 405 -5.02 -14.14 28.46
C LEU A 405 -4.13 -12.89 28.36
N CYS A 406 -2.88 -12.96 28.85
CA CYS A 406 -1.91 -11.88 28.74
C CYS A 406 -1.63 -11.51 27.27
N MET A 407 -1.37 -12.51 26.43
CA MET A 407 -1.13 -12.32 25.00
C MET A 407 -2.34 -11.68 24.31
N ARG A 408 -3.56 -12.18 24.58
CA ARG A 408 -4.79 -11.62 23.99
C ARG A 408 -4.95 -10.13 24.31
N ARG A 409 -4.61 -9.70 25.54
CA ARG A 409 -4.60 -8.29 25.93
C ARG A 409 -3.50 -7.52 25.20
N ALA A 410 -2.25 -7.99 25.28
CA ALA A 410 -1.11 -7.36 24.64
C ALA A 410 -1.21 -7.25 23.10
N VAL A 411 -2.02 -8.09 22.46
CA VAL A 411 -2.32 -8.06 21.02
C VAL A 411 -3.40 -7.03 20.66
N CYS A 412 -4.26 -6.67 21.63
CA CYS A 412 -5.27 -5.61 21.50
C CYS A 412 -4.76 -4.23 21.90
N ASP A 413 -3.86 -4.18 22.89
CA ASP A 413 -3.34 -2.97 23.47
C ASP A 413 -1.83 -3.07 23.76
N ARG A 414 -1.15 -1.93 23.81
CA ARG A 414 0.23 -1.89 24.29
C ARG A 414 0.21 -1.99 25.81
N SER A 415 0.19 -3.20 26.37
CA SER A 415 0.23 -3.45 27.82
C SER A 415 1.58 -3.98 28.30
N PRO A 416 2.46 -3.11 28.85
CA PRO A 416 3.79 -3.52 29.32
C PRO A 416 3.76 -4.58 30.42
N ARG A 417 2.74 -4.52 31.30
CA ARG A 417 2.55 -5.49 32.38
C ARG A 417 2.30 -6.89 31.82
N GLU A 418 1.42 -7.02 30.83
CA GLU A 418 1.06 -8.32 30.27
C GLU A 418 2.22 -8.92 29.48
N VAL A 419 2.98 -8.08 28.76
CA VAL A 419 4.22 -8.51 28.07
C VAL A 419 5.28 -8.98 29.07
N LEU A 420 5.42 -8.34 30.23
CA LEU A 420 6.32 -8.82 31.28
C LEU A 420 5.89 -10.19 31.83
N MET A 421 4.59 -10.42 32.01
CA MET A 421 4.09 -11.74 32.43
C MET A 421 4.36 -12.81 31.36
N MET A 422 4.17 -12.48 30.07
CA MET A 422 4.53 -13.35 28.96
C MET A 422 6.03 -13.69 28.97
N PHE A 423 6.90 -12.68 29.16
CA PHE A 423 8.34 -12.88 29.26
C PHE A 423 8.70 -13.89 30.36
N GLN A 424 8.12 -13.76 31.56
CA GLN A 424 8.39 -14.66 32.68
C GLN A 424 8.01 -16.11 32.39
N GLN A 425 6.93 -16.34 31.63
CA GLN A 425 6.52 -17.69 31.23
C GLN A 425 7.41 -18.27 30.13
N LEU A 426 7.91 -17.42 29.22
CA LEU A 426 8.74 -17.85 28.08
C LEU A 426 10.23 -17.97 28.43
N GLU A 427 10.70 -17.31 29.48
CA GLU A 427 12.12 -17.22 29.85
C GLU A 427 12.79 -18.61 30.03
N PRO A 428 12.21 -19.58 30.77
CA PRO A 428 12.82 -20.90 30.92
C PRO A 428 13.00 -21.63 29.57
N THR A 429 11.99 -21.58 28.70
CA THR A 429 12.08 -22.21 27.37
C THR A 429 13.11 -21.51 26.49
N ALA A 430 13.15 -20.17 26.51
CA ALA A 430 14.14 -19.40 25.75
C ALA A 430 15.58 -19.66 26.23
N GLN A 431 15.80 -19.91 27.53
CA GLN A 431 17.11 -20.34 28.06
C GLN A 431 17.53 -21.72 27.54
N GLY A 432 16.57 -22.65 27.42
CA GLY A 432 16.83 -24.00 26.92
C GLY A 432 16.90 -24.12 25.40
N ALA A 433 16.34 -23.16 24.65
CA ALA A 433 16.29 -23.18 23.19
C ALA A 433 17.70 -22.97 22.57
N PRO A 434 18.25 -23.95 21.83
CA PRO A 434 19.60 -23.85 21.27
C PRO A 434 19.79 -22.63 20.38
N GLY A 435 20.80 -21.81 20.71
CA GLY A 435 21.15 -20.63 19.92
C GLY A 435 20.20 -19.44 20.08
N PHE A 436 19.13 -19.53 20.88
CA PHE A 436 18.17 -18.44 21.07
C PHE A 436 18.54 -17.55 22.26
N GLY A 437 18.32 -18.04 23.48
CA GLY A 437 18.66 -17.35 24.73
C GLY A 437 17.71 -16.21 25.13
N VAL A 438 17.82 -15.76 26.38
CA VAL A 438 16.95 -14.73 26.97
C VAL A 438 17.07 -13.38 26.26
N ALA A 439 18.27 -12.99 25.84
CA ALA A 439 18.48 -11.71 25.18
C ALA A 439 17.68 -11.60 23.87
N LYS A 440 17.58 -12.70 23.10
CA LYS A 440 16.76 -12.72 21.88
C LYS A 440 15.28 -12.68 22.19
N LEU A 441 14.82 -13.34 23.27
CA LEU A 441 13.42 -13.23 23.72
C LEU A 441 13.05 -11.78 24.04
N LYS A 442 13.87 -11.08 24.81
CA LYS A 442 13.65 -9.65 25.13
C LYS A 442 13.55 -8.80 23.87
N LYS A 443 14.47 -9.02 22.93
CA LYS A 443 14.50 -8.32 21.65
C LYS A 443 13.27 -8.63 20.80
N GLN A 444 12.82 -9.87 20.76
CA GLN A 444 11.61 -10.28 20.04
C GLN A 444 10.37 -9.59 20.62
N LEU A 445 10.18 -9.63 21.95
CA LEU A 445 9.06 -8.94 22.61
C LEU A 445 9.10 -7.42 22.42
N LEU A 446 10.29 -6.81 22.40
CA LEU A 446 10.45 -5.40 22.07
C LEU A 446 9.98 -5.09 20.64
N LYS A 447 10.33 -5.92 19.66
CA LYS A 447 9.89 -5.75 18.26
C LYS A 447 8.39 -5.95 18.10
N GLU A 448 7.83 -6.95 18.76
CA GLU A 448 6.42 -7.31 18.67
C GLU A 448 5.53 -6.27 19.36
N TYR A 449 5.83 -5.94 20.61
CA TYR A 449 4.93 -5.13 21.45
C TYR A 449 5.43 -3.70 21.70
N GLY A 450 6.67 -3.37 21.31
CA GLY A 450 7.29 -2.09 21.65
C GLY A 450 7.52 -1.95 23.15
N VAL A 451 7.76 -3.05 23.87
CA VAL A 451 7.94 -3.07 25.33
C VAL A 451 9.33 -3.57 25.67
N ASP A 452 10.11 -2.74 26.37
CA ASP A 452 11.37 -3.13 26.98
C ASP A 452 11.09 -3.76 28.35
N VAL A 453 11.23 -5.08 28.44
CA VAL A 453 10.90 -5.83 29.66
C VAL A 453 11.84 -5.51 30.83
N ASP A 454 13.07 -5.06 30.57
CA ASP A 454 14.00 -4.71 31.64
C ASP A 454 13.63 -3.36 32.26
N ALA A 455 13.20 -2.40 31.42
CA ALA A 455 12.66 -1.13 31.89
C ALA A 455 11.41 -1.35 32.75
N VAL A 456 10.47 -2.19 32.31
CA VAL A 456 9.24 -2.50 33.08
C VAL A 456 9.55 -3.21 34.40
N LYS A 457 10.59 -4.05 34.44
CA LYS A 457 11.05 -4.68 35.69
C LYS A 457 11.64 -3.66 36.66
N ALA A 458 12.37 -2.67 36.18
CA ALA A 458 13.03 -1.66 37.01
C ALA A 458 12.04 -0.65 37.64
N GLU A 459 10.85 -0.50 37.06
CA GLU A 459 9.78 0.35 37.59
C GLU A 459 8.99 -0.30 38.75
N ARG A 460 9.20 -1.59 39.03
CA ARG A 460 8.59 -2.33 40.14
C ARG A 460 9.50 -2.38 41.35
#